data_AF-A0AAU5RDL3-F1
#
_entry.id   AF-A0AAU5RDL3-F1
#
_cell.length_a   1.000
_cell.length_b   1.000
_cell.length_c   1.000
_cell.angle_alpha   90.00
_cell.angle_beta   90.00
_cell.angle_gamma   90.00
#
_symmetry.space_group_name_H-M   'P 1'
#
loop_
_entity.id
_entity.type
_entity.pdbx_description
1 polymer ?
#
loop_
_entity_poly.entity_id
_entity_poly.type
_entity_poly.pdbx_seq_one_letter_code
_entity_poly.pdbx_strand_id
1 'polypeptide(L)'
;MPQLPAPAYPAEVRTRLEADAKEVIARYPGSRSALLPLLHLVQSEEGFVSRTGMAFCAELLGLTTAEVTAVATFYSMYRRRPSGDYQVGVCTNTLCAVMGGDAIFDRLKDHLGVGNDETTEDGKVTLEHIECNAACDFAPVVMVNWEFFDNQTPESATQLVDDLIAGRTVEPTRGAPLCTYKETARILAGFPDERPGAVEATGGAGAASLVGLKLAKGEAAPQPRVVAPRGEAPSDQPQKGAEHLSSHDAPQQTSASDPEHPAGPAAEEGE
;
A
#
# COMPACT_ATOMS: atom_id res chain seq x y z
N MET A 1 24.04 10.73 -19.71
CA MET A 1 22.59 10.58 -19.97
C MET A 1 22.41 9.34 -20.84
N PRO A 2 21.46 8.43 -20.53
CA PRO A 2 21.17 7.31 -21.43
C PRO A 2 20.74 7.87 -22.80
N GLN A 3 21.18 7.22 -23.86
CA GLN A 3 21.03 7.70 -25.24
C GLN A 3 19.57 7.60 -25.70
N LEU A 4 19.07 8.64 -26.37
CA LEU A 4 17.79 8.61 -27.09
C LEU A 4 18.07 8.29 -28.57
N PRO A 5 17.19 7.51 -29.24
CA PRO A 5 15.98 6.90 -28.71
C PRO A 5 16.27 5.67 -27.83
N ALA A 6 15.31 5.31 -26.97
CA ALA A 6 15.38 4.08 -26.18
C ALA A 6 15.45 2.85 -27.11
N PRO A 7 16.20 1.80 -26.76
CA PRO A 7 16.25 0.59 -27.57
C PRO A 7 14.87 -0.07 -27.62
N ALA A 8 14.53 -0.70 -28.74
CA ALA A 8 13.32 -1.51 -28.84
C ALA A 8 13.48 -2.81 -28.02
N TYR A 9 12.37 -3.37 -27.55
CA TYR A 9 12.37 -4.72 -26.98
C TYR A 9 12.85 -5.74 -28.03
N PRO A 10 13.55 -6.82 -27.60
CA PRO A 10 13.75 -7.99 -28.45
C PRO A 10 12.43 -8.49 -29.02
N ALA A 11 12.44 -8.99 -30.26
CA ALA A 11 11.21 -9.33 -30.99
C ALA A 11 10.31 -10.34 -30.24
N GLU A 12 10.92 -11.33 -29.58
CA GLU A 12 10.21 -12.32 -28.77
C GLU A 12 9.51 -11.69 -27.56
N VAL A 13 10.23 -10.87 -26.79
CA VAL A 13 9.69 -10.14 -25.63
C VAL A 13 8.54 -9.24 -26.06
N ARG A 14 8.74 -8.49 -27.15
CA ARG A 14 7.70 -7.62 -27.72
C ARG A 14 6.46 -8.42 -28.11
N THR A 15 6.63 -9.55 -28.78
CA THR A 15 5.51 -10.39 -29.23
C THR A 15 4.66 -10.89 -28.06
N ARG A 16 5.30 -11.39 -26.99
CA ARG A 16 4.61 -11.83 -25.77
C ARG A 16 3.89 -10.66 -25.07
N LEU A 17 4.58 -9.54 -24.88
CA LEU A 17 4.00 -8.36 -24.24
C LEU A 17 2.83 -7.78 -25.03
N GLU A 18 2.88 -7.76 -26.36
CA GLU A 18 1.78 -7.28 -27.20
C GLU A 18 0.54 -8.17 -27.08
N ALA A 19 0.69 -9.49 -26.89
CA ALA A 19 -0.43 -10.38 -26.68
C ALA A 19 -1.12 -10.09 -25.34
N ASP A 20 -0.35 -10.03 -24.25
CA ASP A 20 -0.85 -9.68 -22.92
C ASP A 20 -1.46 -8.27 -22.88
N ALA A 21 -0.82 -7.30 -23.54
CA ALA A 21 -1.30 -5.92 -23.60
C ALA A 21 -2.66 -5.80 -24.30
N LYS A 22 -2.89 -6.58 -25.37
CA LYS A 22 -4.19 -6.61 -26.07
C LYS A 22 -5.30 -7.11 -25.15
N GLU A 23 -5.02 -8.12 -24.32
CA GLU A 23 -5.98 -8.60 -23.34
C GLU A 23 -6.32 -7.51 -22.31
N VAL A 24 -5.30 -6.83 -21.77
CA VAL A 24 -5.49 -5.72 -20.82
C VAL A 24 -6.29 -4.58 -21.44
N ILE A 25 -5.95 -4.17 -22.67
CA ILE A 25 -6.64 -3.09 -23.39
C ILE A 25 -8.12 -3.44 -23.64
N ALA A 26 -8.41 -4.69 -23.99
CA ALA A 26 -9.77 -5.14 -24.29
C ALA A 26 -10.74 -5.07 -23.10
N ARG A 27 -10.24 -4.93 -21.86
CA ARG A 27 -11.05 -4.78 -20.64
C ARG A 27 -11.67 -3.39 -20.51
N TYR A 28 -11.22 -2.42 -21.30
CA TYR A 28 -11.64 -1.03 -21.20
C TYR A 28 -12.35 -0.55 -22.48
N PRO A 29 -13.40 0.27 -22.36
CA PRO A 29 -14.04 0.87 -23.53
C PRO A 29 -13.15 1.90 -24.24
N GLY A 30 -12.19 2.50 -23.53
CA GLY A 30 -11.19 3.42 -24.08
C GLY A 30 -9.77 2.94 -23.77
N SER A 31 -8.92 2.87 -24.80
CA SER A 31 -7.56 2.32 -24.69
C SER A 31 -6.69 3.08 -23.67
N ARG A 32 -6.83 4.41 -23.56
CA ARG A 32 -6.10 5.24 -22.59
C ARG A 32 -6.25 4.75 -21.14
N SER A 33 -7.40 4.17 -20.78
CA SER A 33 -7.66 3.64 -19.43
C SER A 33 -6.81 2.43 -19.08
N ALA A 34 -6.24 1.74 -20.07
CA ALA A 34 -5.35 0.61 -19.88
C ALA A 34 -3.91 1.02 -19.51
N LEU A 35 -3.59 2.32 -19.46
CA LEU A 35 -2.21 2.76 -19.21
C LEU A 35 -1.65 2.27 -17.87
N LEU A 36 -2.42 2.35 -16.79
CA LEU A 36 -1.97 1.94 -15.46
C LEU A 36 -1.64 0.43 -15.40
N PRO A 37 -2.54 -0.49 -15.81
CA PRO A 37 -2.19 -1.92 -15.82
C PRO A 37 -1.11 -2.26 -16.85
N LEU A 38 -1.00 -1.53 -17.97
CA LEU A 38 0.11 -1.75 -18.92
C LEU A 38 1.48 -1.36 -18.33
N LEU A 39 1.54 -0.33 -17.49
CA LEU A 39 2.76 -0.01 -16.75
C LEU A 39 3.14 -1.12 -15.78
N HIS A 40 2.17 -1.74 -15.10
CA HIS A 40 2.43 -2.94 -14.30
C HIS A 40 2.87 -4.14 -15.15
N LEU A 41 2.29 -4.33 -16.34
CA LEU A 41 2.71 -5.38 -17.27
C LEU A 41 4.18 -5.20 -17.70
N VAL A 42 4.60 -3.97 -18.00
CA VAL A 42 6.01 -3.65 -18.25
C VAL A 42 6.89 -4.02 -17.04
N GLN A 43 6.47 -3.66 -15.82
CA GLN A 43 7.22 -4.05 -14.62
C GLN A 43 7.27 -5.56 -14.41
N SER A 44 6.25 -6.31 -14.83
CA SER A 44 6.28 -7.76 -14.75
C SER A 44 7.36 -8.39 -15.64
N GLU A 45 7.73 -7.71 -16.74
CA GLU A 45 8.79 -8.17 -17.63
C GLU A 45 10.18 -7.71 -17.16
N GLU A 46 10.29 -6.47 -16.68
CA GLU A 46 11.59 -5.81 -16.45
C GLU A 46 11.94 -5.61 -14.97
N GLY A 47 10.98 -5.74 -14.05
CA GLY A 47 11.11 -5.37 -12.63
C GLY A 47 11.01 -3.87 -12.35
N PHE A 48 10.85 -3.04 -13.40
CA PHE A 48 10.68 -1.59 -13.34
C PHE A 48 10.14 -1.07 -14.68
N VAL A 49 9.65 0.16 -14.72
CA VAL A 49 9.20 0.85 -15.93
C VAL A 49 10.39 1.51 -16.62
N SER A 50 10.96 0.83 -17.61
CA SER A 50 12.04 1.37 -18.44
C SER A 50 11.53 2.40 -19.47
N ARG A 51 12.45 3.15 -20.09
CA ARG A 51 12.08 4.04 -21.21
C ARG A 51 11.54 3.26 -22.42
N THR A 52 12.03 2.03 -22.62
CA THR A 52 11.54 1.11 -23.65
C THR A 52 10.10 0.71 -23.36
N GLY A 53 9.79 0.36 -22.11
CA GLY A 53 8.43 0.06 -21.67
C GLY A 53 7.47 1.26 -21.78
N MET A 54 7.92 2.47 -21.43
CA MET A 54 7.11 3.67 -21.65
C MET A 54 6.82 3.93 -23.13
N ALA A 55 7.80 3.73 -24.00
CA ALA A 55 7.62 3.88 -25.44
C ALA A 55 6.68 2.81 -26.01
N PHE A 56 6.77 1.57 -25.51
CA PHE A 56 5.87 0.48 -25.84
C PHE A 56 4.41 0.81 -25.46
N CYS A 57 4.15 1.28 -24.24
CA CYS A 57 2.81 1.71 -23.83
C CYS A 57 2.29 2.89 -24.66
N ALA A 58 3.16 3.86 -24.96
CA ALA A 58 2.80 5.02 -25.78
C ALA A 58 2.36 4.60 -27.19
N GLU A 59 3.11 3.70 -27.82
CA GLU A 59 2.81 3.15 -29.15
C GLU A 59 1.45 2.43 -29.16
N LEU A 60 1.22 1.50 -28.23
CA LEU A 60 -0.01 0.70 -28.20
C LEU A 60 -1.28 1.51 -27.91
N LEU A 61 -1.16 2.56 -27.09
CA LEU A 61 -2.29 3.37 -26.67
C LEU A 61 -2.52 4.60 -27.56
N GLY A 62 -1.62 4.87 -28.51
CA GLY A 62 -1.65 6.10 -29.30
C GLY A 62 -1.41 7.35 -28.45
N LEU A 63 -0.59 7.24 -27.40
CA LEU A 63 -0.22 8.33 -26.49
C LEU A 63 1.17 8.86 -26.82
N THR A 64 1.48 10.05 -26.31
CA THR A 64 2.86 10.54 -26.33
C THR A 64 3.69 9.90 -25.21
N THR A 65 5.01 9.76 -25.42
CA THR A 65 5.92 9.31 -24.35
C THR A 65 5.93 10.28 -23.16
N ALA A 66 5.62 11.56 -23.38
CA ALA A 66 5.48 12.56 -22.32
C ALA A 66 4.27 12.27 -21.42
N GLU A 67 3.11 11.94 -22.00
CA GLU A 67 1.92 11.54 -21.24
C GLU A 67 2.18 10.29 -20.40
N VAL A 68 2.82 9.28 -20.99
CA VAL A 68 3.17 8.04 -20.27
C VAL A 68 4.17 8.32 -19.16
N THR A 69 5.19 9.14 -19.43
CA THR A 69 6.19 9.53 -18.42
C THR A 69 5.52 10.25 -17.25
N ALA A 70 4.59 11.19 -17.52
CA ALA A 70 3.87 11.90 -16.48
C ALA A 70 3.16 10.93 -15.52
N VAL A 71 2.43 9.95 -16.06
CA VAL A 71 1.74 8.93 -15.24
C VAL A 71 2.73 8.04 -14.48
N ALA A 72 3.78 7.54 -15.15
CA ALA A 72 4.80 6.70 -14.51
C ALA A 72 5.59 7.42 -13.42
N THR A 73 5.66 8.76 -13.45
CA THR A 73 6.30 9.56 -12.39
C THR A 73 5.33 10.03 -11.31
N PHE A 74 4.03 10.05 -11.59
CA PHE A 74 3.02 10.53 -10.67
C PHE A 74 2.68 9.49 -9.60
N TYR A 75 2.51 8.23 -10.01
CA TYR A 75 2.18 7.16 -9.09
C TYR A 75 3.43 6.50 -8.52
N SER A 76 3.52 6.43 -7.19
CA SER A 76 4.65 5.82 -6.48
C SER A 76 4.84 4.34 -6.75
N MET A 77 3.78 3.61 -7.13
CA MET A 77 3.82 2.17 -7.44
C MET A 77 4.67 1.81 -8.66
N TYR A 78 5.00 2.78 -9.52
CA TYR A 78 5.82 2.55 -10.71
C TYR A 78 7.31 2.82 -10.43
N ARG A 79 8.09 1.74 -10.34
CA ARG A 79 9.54 1.80 -10.17
C ARG A 79 10.17 2.27 -11.47
N ARG A 80 11.02 3.28 -11.39
CA ARG A 80 11.71 3.86 -12.56
C ARG A 80 13.20 3.52 -12.62
N ARG A 81 13.65 2.69 -11.69
CA ARG A 81 15.02 2.16 -11.56
C ARG A 81 14.92 0.66 -11.30
N PRO A 82 15.93 -0.14 -11.66
CA PRO A 82 15.99 -1.55 -11.30
C PRO A 82 15.73 -1.74 -9.81
N SER A 83 14.86 -2.69 -9.50
CA SER A 83 14.39 -2.99 -8.14
C SER A 83 14.63 -4.47 -7.86
N GLY A 84 14.73 -4.82 -6.57
CA GLY A 84 14.95 -6.19 -6.16
C GLY A 84 13.69 -7.06 -6.25
N ASP A 85 13.88 -8.36 -6.05
CA ASP A 85 12.79 -9.35 -6.05
C ASP A 85 11.72 -9.05 -4.99
N TYR A 86 12.08 -8.36 -3.90
CA TYR A 86 11.22 -8.00 -2.79
C TYR A 86 11.28 -6.50 -2.51
N GLN A 87 10.15 -5.82 -2.71
CA GLN A 87 9.93 -4.45 -2.25
C GLN A 87 9.48 -4.50 -0.80
N VAL A 88 10.35 -4.12 0.13
CA VAL A 88 10.09 -4.10 1.57
C VAL A 88 9.78 -2.67 1.98
N GLY A 89 8.50 -2.39 2.20
CA GLY A 89 8.01 -1.08 2.57
C GLY A 89 7.61 -0.96 4.03
N VAL A 90 8.13 0.06 4.72
CA VAL A 90 7.81 0.32 6.13
C VAL A 90 6.89 1.54 6.23
N CYS A 91 5.70 1.35 6.78
CA CYS A 91 4.78 2.46 7.01
C CYS A 91 5.32 3.33 8.15
N THR A 92 5.58 4.61 7.88
CA THR A 92 5.93 5.59 8.93
C THR A 92 4.93 6.73 9.06
N ASN A 93 3.73 6.54 8.51
CA ASN A 93 2.64 7.49 8.76
C ASN A 93 2.22 7.45 10.25
N THR A 94 1.59 8.52 10.71
CA THR A 94 1.28 8.89 12.10
C THR A 94 1.13 7.74 13.09
N LEU A 95 0.20 6.81 12.85
CA LEU A 95 -0.03 5.72 13.82
C LEU A 95 1.12 4.71 13.83
N CYS A 96 1.64 4.31 12.67
CA CYS A 96 2.78 3.39 12.62
C CYS A 96 4.03 4.05 13.21
N ALA A 97 4.29 5.33 12.93
CA ALA A 97 5.37 6.09 13.56
C ALA A 97 5.29 6.05 15.10
N VAL A 98 4.13 6.38 15.67
CA VAL A 98 3.90 6.32 17.13
C VAL A 98 4.13 4.91 17.69
N MET A 99 3.77 3.87 16.93
CA MET A 99 3.91 2.48 17.33
C MET A 99 5.31 1.89 17.07
N GLY A 100 6.24 2.63 16.43
CA GLY A 100 7.62 2.20 16.21
C GLY A 100 8.04 1.99 14.74
N GLY A 101 7.23 2.42 13.78
CA GLY A 101 7.52 2.32 12.34
C GLY A 101 8.83 3.02 11.94
N ASP A 102 9.10 4.21 12.48
CA ASP A 102 10.38 4.93 12.25
C ASP A 102 11.58 4.08 12.72
N ALA A 103 11.46 3.48 13.90
CA ALA A 103 12.51 2.65 14.48
C ALA A 103 12.75 1.37 13.65
N ILE A 104 11.70 0.80 13.06
CA ILE A 104 11.81 -0.33 12.12
C ILE A 104 12.56 0.11 10.86
N PHE A 105 12.16 1.24 10.26
CA PHE A 105 12.78 1.73 9.03
C PHE A 105 14.27 2.04 9.21
N ASP A 106 14.63 2.76 10.27
CA ASP A 106 16.04 3.07 10.57
C ASP A 106 16.85 1.81 10.86
N ARG A 107 16.28 0.84 11.60
CA ARG A 107 16.94 -0.45 11.85
C ARG A 107 17.23 -1.19 10.56
N LEU A 108 16.27 -1.24 9.63
CA LEU A 108 16.44 -1.93 8.35
C LEU A 108 17.47 -1.25 7.46
N LYS A 109 17.51 0.09 7.43
CA LYS A 109 18.55 0.84 6.71
C LYS A 109 19.95 0.47 7.20
N ASP A 110 20.16 0.48 8.51
CA ASP A 110 21.45 0.15 9.11
C ASP A 110 21.84 -1.32 8.87
N HIS A 111 20.87 -2.23 8.98
CA HIS A 111 21.09 -3.67 8.81
C HIS A 111 21.41 -4.05 7.36
N LEU A 112 20.67 -3.49 6.41
CA LEU A 112 20.82 -3.78 4.98
C LEU A 112 21.91 -2.92 4.30
N GLY A 113 22.33 -1.82 4.93
CA GLY A 113 23.29 -0.88 4.37
C GLY A 113 22.75 -0.10 3.17
N VAL A 114 21.43 0.10 3.08
CA VAL A 114 20.76 0.81 1.98
C VAL A 114 19.85 1.92 2.50
N GLY A 115 19.66 2.96 1.69
CA GLY A 115 18.73 4.05 1.94
C GLY A 115 17.30 3.79 1.46
N ASN A 116 16.50 4.85 1.44
CA ASN A 116 15.14 4.81 0.87
C ASN A 116 15.18 4.67 -0.65
N ASP A 117 14.34 3.80 -1.22
CA ASP A 117 14.31 3.46 -2.64
C ASP A 117 15.67 2.95 -3.16
N GLU A 118 16.44 2.27 -2.31
CA GLU A 118 17.71 1.64 -2.65
C GLU A 118 17.61 0.12 -2.51
N THR A 119 18.41 -0.57 -3.33
CA THR A 119 18.40 -2.03 -3.42
C THR A 119 19.72 -2.56 -2.89
N THR A 120 19.63 -3.65 -2.13
CA THR A 120 20.75 -4.44 -1.63
C THR A 120 21.66 -4.93 -2.78
N GLU A 121 22.95 -5.13 -2.48
CA GLU A 121 23.96 -5.50 -3.49
C GLU A 121 23.66 -6.84 -4.18
N ASP A 122 23.01 -7.77 -3.48
CA ASP A 122 22.57 -9.05 -4.02
C ASP A 122 21.33 -8.95 -4.93
N GLY A 123 20.74 -7.75 -5.05
CA GLY A 123 19.57 -7.49 -5.88
C GLY A 123 18.26 -8.06 -5.33
N LYS A 124 18.20 -8.49 -4.06
CA LYS A 124 17.02 -9.17 -3.52
C LYS A 124 16.00 -8.23 -2.91
N VAL A 125 16.45 -7.31 -2.05
CA VAL A 125 15.57 -6.41 -1.29
C VAL A 125 15.77 -4.97 -1.74
N THR A 126 14.67 -4.31 -2.09
CA THR A 126 14.59 -2.84 -2.15
C THR A 126 13.85 -2.34 -0.93
N LEU A 127 14.47 -1.44 -0.16
CA LEU A 127 13.86 -0.86 1.02
C LEU A 127 13.15 0.44 0.67
N GLU A 128 11.89 0.57 1.04
CA GLU A 128 11.10 1.77 0.83
C GLU A 128 10.44 2.27 2.12
N HIS A 129 10.41 3.60 2.25
CA HIS A 129 9.53 4.28 3.17
C HIS A 129 8.17 4.44 2.48
N ILE A 130 7.12 3.91 3.10
CA ILE A 130 5.74 4.05 2.59
C ILE A 130 4.85 4.86 3.52
N GLU A 131 3.85 5.46 2.90
CA GLU A 131 2.76 6.15 3.58
C GLU A 131 1.70 5.15 4.09
N CYS A 132 0.55 5.69 4.52
CA CYS A 132 -0.55 4.90 5.06
C CYS A 132 -1.09 3.86 4.06
N ASN A 133 -1.11 2.59 4.48
CA ASN A 133 -1.71 1.46 3.75
C ASN A 133 -3.03 0.97 4.38
N ALA A 134 -3.70 1.83 5.15
CA ALA A 134 -5.01 1.58 5.75
C ALA A 134 -5.11 0.33 6.65
N ALA A 135 -3.99 -0.14 7.21
CA ALA A 135 -3.92 -1.26 8.16
C ALA A 135 -3.55 -0.78 9.58
N CYS A 136 -4.13 0.35 9.98
CA CYS A 136 -3.83 1.05 11.23
C CYS A 136 -4.13 0.20 12.48
N ASP A 137 -5.13 -0.68 12.41
CA ASP A 137 -5.50 -1.64 13.46
C ASP A 137 -4.45 -2.74 13.69
N PHE A 138 -3.42 -2.79 12.82
CA PHE A 138 -2.34 -3.77 12.84
C PHE A 138 -0.93 -3.12 12.91
N ALA A 139 -0.86 -1.82 13.23
CA ALA A 139 0.40 -1.08 13.29
C ALA A 139 1.38 -1.64 14.35
N PRO A 140 2.71 -1.60 14.11
CA PRO A 140 3.39 -1.16 12.90
C PRO A 140 3.27 -2.17 11.74
N VAL A 141 3.12 -1.64 10.52
CA VAL A 141 2.96 -2.46 9.31
C VAL A 141 4.17 -2.35 8.41
N VAL A 142 4.71 -3.51 8.03
CA VAL A 142 5.62 -3.67 6.90
C VAL A 142 4.86 -4.34 5.77
N MET A 143 5.15 -3.97 4.53
CA MET A 143 4.64 -4.63 3.34
C MET A 143 5.78 -5.23 2.55
N VAL A 144 5.58 -6.44 2.04
CA VAL A 144 6.50 -7.06 1.09
C VAL A 144 5.73 -7.39 -0.16
N ASN A 145 6.07 -6.75 -1.29
CA ASN A 145 5.39 -6.97 -2.57
C ASN A 145 3.85 -6.94 -2.47
N TRP A 146 3.32 -5.92 -1.79
CA TRP A 146 1.88 -5.71 -1.54
C TRP A 146 1.19 -6.65 -0.56
N GLU A 147 1.93 -7.58 0.05
CA GLU A 147 1.42 -8.41 1.12
C GLU A 147 1.76 -7.84 2.50
N PHE A 148 0.86 -8.04 3.48
CA PHE A 148 0.97 -7.41 4.79
C PHE A 148 1.74 -8.27 5.79
N PHE A 149 2.65 -7.59 6.50
CA PHE A 149 3.35 -8.08 7.67
C PHE A 149 3.00 -7.14 8.83
N ASP A 150 2.03 -7.57 9.60
CA ASP A 150 1.41 -6.81 10.67
C ASP A 150 2.19 -6.92 11.99
N ASN A 151 1.93 -5.98 12.92
CA ASN A 151 2.47 -5.94 14.28
C ASN A 151 3.99 -6.13 14.34
N GLN A 152 4.72 -5.56 13.40
CA GLN A 152 6.17 -5.75 13.29
C GLN A 152 6.91 -5.01 14.39
N THR A 153 8.04 -5.58 14.79
CA THR A 153 9.06 -4.93 15.62
C THR A 153 10.35 -4.79 14.83
N PRO A 154 11.33 -3.97 15.29
CA PRO A 154 12.63 -3.89 14.64
C PRO A 154 13.31 -5.26 14.47
N GLU A 155 13.16 -6.15 15.46
CA GLU A 155 13.72 -7.50 15.43
C GLU A 155 12.99 -8.40 14.42
N SER A 156 11.65 -8.41 14.42
CA SER A 156 10.90 -9.26 13.50
C SER A 156 11.07 -8.80 12.04
N ALA A 157 11.16 -7.49 11.81
CA ALA A 157 11.43 -6.93 10.50
C ALA A 157 12.85 -7.27 10.00
N THR A 158 13.84 -7.28 10.89
CA THR A 158 15.21 -7.73 10.56
C THR A 158 15.20 -9.21 10.16
N GLN A 159 14.52 -10.06 10.94
CA GLN A 159 14.39 -11.48 10.63
C GLN A 159 13.68 -11.71 9.28
N LEU A 160 12.62 -10.93 9.02
CA LEU A 160 11.88 -10.96 7.76
C LEU A 160 12.80 -10.73 6.56
N VAL A 161 13.61 -9.66 6.57
CA VAL A 161 14.51 -9.37 5.44
C VAL A 161 15.63 -10.41 5.31
N ASP A 162 16.14 -10.95 6.42
CA ASP A 162 17.14 -12.03 6.40
C ASP A 162 16.57 -13.33 5.82
N ASP A 163 15.30 -13.63 6.09
CA ASP A 163 14.58 -14.78 5.52
C ASP A 163 14.40 -14.62 4.01
N LEU A 164 14.00 -13.44 3.55
CA LEU A 164 13.86 -13.11 2.13
C LEU A 164 15.20 -13.23 1.39
N ILE A 165 16.27 -12.66 1.95
CA ILE A 165 17.62 -12.71 1.36
C ILE A 165 18.11 -14.15 1.25
N ALA A 166 17.90 -14.95 2.28
CA ALA A 166 18.30 -16.35 2.30
C ALA A 166 17.39 -17.27 1.46
N GLY A 167 16.30 -16.74 0.88
CA GLY A 167 15.34 -17.52 0.11
C GLY A 167 14.52 -18.50 0.96
N ARG A 168 14.34 -18.22 2.25
CA ARG A 168 13.44 -18.99 3.11
C ARG A 168 12.00 -18.62 2.78
N THR A 169 11.08 -19.58 2.94
CA THR A 169 9.65 -19.32 2.79
C THR A 169 9.19 -18.38 3.89
N VAL A 170 8.59 -17.27 3.49
CA VAL A 170 8.01 -16.25 4.37
C VAL A 170 6.53 -16.16 4.05
N GLU A 171 5.69 -16.24 5.09
CA GLU A 171 4.24 -16.15 4.97
C GLU A 171 3.76 -14.77 5.48
N PRO A 172 2.99 -14.03 4.68
CA PRO A 172 2.34 -12.80 5.13
C PRO A 172 1.39 -13.07 6.31
N THR A 173 1.24 -12.08 7.19
CA THR A 173 0.22 -12.16 8.25
C THR A 173 -1.19 -12.07 7.66
N ARG A 174 -1.33 -11.31 6.57
CA ARG A 174 -2.56 -11.16 5.79
C ARG A 174 -2.23 -10.96 4.32
N GLY A 175 -3.02 -11.59 3.46
CA GLY A 175 -2.92 -11.49 2.02
C GLY A 175 -2.42 -12.79 1.39
N ALA A 176 -2.13 -12.76 0.10
CA ALA A 176 -1.80 -13.93 -0.70
C ALA A 176 -0.39 -14.46 -0.39
N PRO A 177 -0.06 -15.72 -0.73
CA PRO A 177 1.30 -16.23 -0.61
C PRO A 177 2.30 -15.31 -1.32
N LEU A 178 3.46 -15.07 -0.71
CA LEU A 178 4.44 -14.13 -1.27
C LEU A 178 5.01 -14.63 -2.61
N CYS A 179 5.21 -13.72 -3.56
CA CYS A 179 5.93 -13.96 -4.83
C CYS A 179 6.95 -12.85 -5.09
N THR A 180 7.71 -12.97 -6.18
CA THR A 180 8.63 -11.92 -6.62
C THR A 180 7.88 -10.69 -7.10
N TYR A 181 8.53 -9.53 -7.08
CA TYR A 181 7.93 -8.26 -7.48
C TYR A 181 7.43 -8.29 -8.94
N LYS A 182 8.11 -9.03 -9.82
CA LYS A 182 7.69 -9.21 -11.21
C LYS A 182 6.38 -10.00 -11.32
N GLU A 183 6.21 -11.03 -10.51
CA GLU A 183 4.97 -11.82 -10.43
C GLU A 183 3.84 -10.98 -9.84
N THR A 184 4.10 -10.25 -8.74
CA THR A 184 3.13 -9.28 -8.19
C THR A 184 2.72 -8.23 -9.22
N ALA A 185 3.67 -7.68 -9.98
CA ALA A 185 3.37 -6.72 -11.04
C ALA A 185 2.51 -7.34 -12.16
N ARG A 186 2.66 -8.63 -12.46
CA ARG A 186 1.78 -9.35 -13.39
C ARG A 186 0.35 -9.41 -12.83
N ILE A 187 0.20 -9.71 -11.53
CA ILE A 187 -1.10 -9.74 -10.86
C ILE A 187 -1.74 -8.34 -10.87
N LEU A 188 -0.98 -7.29 -10.58
CA LEU A 188 -1.43 -5.89 -10.62
C LEU A 188 -1.76 -5.38 -12.03
N ALA A 189 -1.17 -5.99 -13.08
CA ALA A 189 -1.60 -5.78 -14.47
C ALA A 189 -2.98 -6.42 -14.76
N GLY A 190 -3.52 -7.17 -13.79
CA GLY A 190 -4.84 -7.78 -13.81
C GLY A 190 -4.85 -9.21 -14.33
N PHE A 191 -3.72 -9.90 -14.37
CA PHE A 191 -3.71 -11.34 -14.64
C PHE A 191 -4.01 -12.10 -13.34
N PRO A 192 -4.76 -13.22 -13.42
CA PRO A 192 -5.11 -13.97 -12.22
C PRO A 192 -3.86 -14.55 -11.55
N ASP A 193 -3.89 -14.61 -10.22
CA ASP A 193 -2.94 -15.39 -9.45
C ASP A 193 -3.43 -16.84 -9.37
N GLU A 194 -2.76 -17.73 -10.11
CA GLU A 194 -3.12 -19.16 -10.18
C GLU A 194 -2.47 -20.01 -9.09
N ARG A 195 -1.71 -19.39 -8.18
CA ARG A 195 -0.99 -20.12 -7.13
C ARG A 195 -1.97 -20.64 -6.07
N PRO A 196 -1.73 -21.83 -5.48
CA PRO A 196 -2.60 -22.39 -4.45
C PRO A 196 -2.76 -21.44 -3.26
N GLY A 197 -4.01 -21.20 -2.85
CA GLY A 197 -4.32 -20.35 -1.69
C GLY A 197 -4.35 -18.85 -1.99
N ALA A 198 -3.99 -18.38 -3.19
CA ALA A 198 -3.95 -16.95 -3.50
C ALA A 198 -5.32 -16.27 -3.45
N VAL A 199 -6.39 -16.99 -3.81
CA VAL A 199 -7.77 -16.45 -3.80
C VAL A 199 -8.42 -16.62 -2.43
N GLU A 200 -8.09 -17.70 -1.72
CA GLU A 200 -8.64 -18.00 -0.39
C GLU A 200 -7.99 -17.15 0.71
N ALA A 201 -6.73 -16.74 0.51
CA ALA A 201 -5.98 -15.92 1.43
C ALA A 201 -6.42 -14.45 1.36
N THR A 202 -7.67 -14.20 1.77
CA THR A 202 -8.19 -12.86 1.98
C THR A 202 -8.03 -12.51 3.46
N GLY A 203 -7.24 -11.48 3.74
CA GLY A 203 -7.16 -10.92 5.10
C GLY A 203 -8.52 -10.36 5.51
N GLY A 204 -9.07 -10.85 6.62
CA GLY A 204 -10.28 -10.30 7.23
C GLY A 204 -10.01 -9.08 8.10
N ALA A 205 -11.07 -8.37 8.50
CA ALA A 205 -10.97 -7.32 9.51
C ALA A 205 -10.45 -7.88 10.83
N GLY A 206 -9.54 -7.14 11.50
CA GLY A 206 -8.97 -7.55 12.78
C GLY A 206 -10.00 -7.69 13.89
N ALA A 207 -9.67 -8.46 14.93
CA ALA A 207 -10.57 -8.68 16.06
C ALA A 207 -11.05 -7.38 16.72
N ALA A 208 -10.16 -6.37 16.79
CA ALA A 208 -10.48 -5.03 17.29
C ALA A 208 -11.52 -4.32 16.41
N SER A 209 -11.32 -4.34 15.09
CA SER A 209 -12.22 -3.74 14.10
C SER A 209 -13.61 -4.40 14.11
N LEU A 210 -13.70 -5.67 14.49
CA LEU A 210 -14.96 -6.41 14.59
C LEU A 210 -15.72 -6.20 15.91
N VAL A 211 -15.16 -5.53 16.92
CA VAL A 211 -15.80 -5.38 18.24
C VAL A 211 -17.17 -4.69 18.13
N GLY A 212 -17.26 -3.61 17.36
CA GLY A 212 -18.53 -2.89 17.16
C GLY A 212 -19.61 -3.76 16.51
N LEU A 213 -19.23 -4.58 15.52
CA LEU A 213 -20.15 -5.52 14.87
C LEU A 213 -20.65 -6.60 15.83
N LYS A 214 -19.75 -7.15 16.67
CA LYS A 214 -20.10 -8.16 17.67
C LYS A 214 -21.07 -7.61 18.72
N LEU A 215 -20.81 -6.39 19.21
CA LEU A 215 -21.70 -5.69 20.12
C LEU A 215 -23.09 -5.46 19.52
N ALA A 216 -23.15 -5.01 18.26
CA ALA A 216 -24.42 -4.81 17.55
C ALA A 216 -25.23 -6.11 17.37
N LYS A 217 -24.55 -7.26 17.32
CA LYS A 217 -25.17 -8.60 17.30
C LYS A 217 -25.56 -9.14 18.68
N GLY A 218 -25.29 -8.39 19.75
CA GLY A 218 -25.55 -8.83 21.13
C GLY A 218 -24.53 -9.84 21.66
N GLU A 219 -23.37 -9.97 21.01
CA GLU A 219 -22.28 -10.81 21.50
C GLU A 219 -21.53 -10.12 22.65
N ALA A 220 -21.02 -10.90 23.60
CA ALA A 220 -20.22 -10.36 24.69
C ALA A 220 -18.89 -9.82 24.16
N ALA A 221 -18.64 -8.53 24.36
CA ALA A 221 -17.34 -7.92 24.06
C ALA A 221 -16.36 -8.06 25.24
N PRO A 222 -15.05 -8.13 24.97
CA PRO A 222 -14.04 -7.96 26.02
C PRO A 222 -14.28 -6.62 26.73
N GLN A 223 -14.09 -6.59 28.05
CA GLN A 223 -14.30 -5.37 28.83
C GLN A 223 -13.40 -4.25 28.28
N PRO A 224 -13.96 -3.05 28.00
CA PRO A 224 -13.17 -1.95 27.50
C PRO A 224 -12.13 -1.56 28.55
N ARG A 225 -10.86 -1.69 28.20
CA ARG A 225 -9.77 -1.17 29.02
C ARG A 225 -9.61 0.31 28.69
N VAL A 226 -10.24 1.16 29.48
CA VAL A 226 -10.01 2.60 29.39
C VAL A 226 -8.60 2.87 29.90
N VAL A 227 -7.70 3.27 28.99
CA VAL A 227 -6.37 3.74 29.39
C VAL A 227 -6.57 5.13 29.98
N ALA A 228 -6.22 5.30 31.26
CA ALA A 228 -6.35 6.58 31.93
C ALA A 228 -5.50 7.65 31.22
N PRO A 229 -5.93 8.93 31.21
CA PRO A 229 -5.14 10.04 30.71
C PRO A 229 -3.74 10.06 31.33
N ARG A 230 -2.75 10.56 30.58
CA ARG A 230 -1.36 10.63 31.02
C ARG A 230 -1.26 11.47 32.31
N GLY A 231 -0.97 10.81 33.44
CA GLY A 231 -0.85 11.45 34.77
C GLY A 231 -1.76 10.85 35.84
N GLU A 232 -2.74 10.03 35.46
CA GLU A 232 -3.60 9.30 36.40
C GLU A 232 -3.15 7.84 36.56
N ALA A 233 -3.27 7.30 37.78
CA ALA A 233 -2.95 5.90 38.04
C ALA A 233 -3.94 5.00 37.27
N PRO A 234 -3.47 3.89 36.66
CA PRO A 234 -4.37 2.94 36.03
C PRO A 234 -5.36 2.41 37.07
N SER A 235 -6.66 2.62 36.85
CA SER A 235 -7.71 2.06 37.70
C SER A 235 -8.33 0.84 37.01
N ASP A 236 -8.27 -0.33 37.66
CA ASP A 236 -8.94 -1.57 37.21
C ASP A 236 -10.44 -1.59 37.57
N GLN A 237 -11.01 -0.46 38.00
CA GLN A 237 -12.43 -0.38 38.30
C GLN A 237 -13.22 -0.12 37.02
N PRO A 238 -14.33 -0.84 36.78
CA PRO A 238 -15.23 -0.52 35.69
C PRO A 238 -15.81 0.87 35.95
N GLN A 239 -15.33 1.87 35.23
CA GLN A 239 -16.04 3.14 35.13
C GLN A 239 -17.39 2.82 34.47
N LYS A 240 -18.48 2.98 35.23
CA LYS A 240 -19.83 3.05 34.64
C LYS A 240 -19.72 4.08 33.52
N GLY A 241 -19.95 3.65 32.29
CA GLY A 241 -19.87 4.53 31.13
C GLY A 241 -20.65 5.80 31.44
N ALA A 242 -19.95 6.93 31.50
CA ALA A 242 -20.62 8.19 31.29
C ALA A 242 -21.30 8.04 29.93
N GLU A 243 -22.58 8.39 29.84
CA GLU A 243 -23.29 8.50 28.57
C GLU A 243 -22.57 9.54 27.73
N HIS A 244 -21.52 9.13 27.02
CA HIS A 244 -20.84 9.95 26.05
C HIS A 244 -21.78 9.99 24.86
N LEU A 245 -22.61 11.04 24.87
CA LEU A 245 -23.38 11.45 23.71
C LEU A 245 -22.41 11.52 22.53
N SER A 246 -22.72 10.78 21.46
CA SER A 246 -22.06 10.97 20.18
C SER A 246 -22.13 12.45 19.79
N SER A 247 -21.27 12.93 18.89
CA SER A 247 -21.44 14.26 18.30
C SER A 247 -22.82 14.46 17.65
N HIS A 248 -23.55 13.36 17.41
CA HIS A 248 -24.94 13.35 16.97
C HIS A 248 -26.00 13.45 18.09
N ASP A 249 -25.66 13.12 19.34
CA ASP A 249 -26.61 13.02 20.45
C ASP A 249 -26.59 14.23 21.41
N ALA A 250 -25.65 15.16 21.22
CA ALA A 250 -25.67 16.47 21.87
C ALA A 250 -26.11 17.54 20.87
N PRO A 251 -27.10 18.40 21.15
CA PRO A 251 -27.29 19.61 20.38
C PRO A 251 -26.05 20.48 20.58
N GLN A 252 -25.09 20.38 19.66
CA GLN A 252 -23.98 21.31 19.63
C GLN A 252 -24.53 22.66 19.23
N GLN A 253 -24.34 23.67 20.08
CA GLN A 253 -24.28 25.05 19.60
C GLN A 253 -23.06 25.16 18.71
N THR A 254 -23.21 24.75 17.45
CA THR A 254 -22.24 25.07 16.42
C THR A 254 -22.25 26.59 16.27
N SER A 255 -21.08 27.17 16.45
CA SER A 255 -20.70 28.56 16.17
C SER A 255 -21.86 29.57 16.19
N ALA A 256 -22.15 30.17 17.35
CA ALA A 256 -22.77 31.49 17.32
C ALA A 256 -21.84 32.39 16.50
N SER A 257 -22.32 32.81 15.32
CA SER A 257 -21.61 33.69 14.41
C SER A 257 -21.04 34.86 15.20
N ASP A 258 -19.76 35.18 14.97
CA ASP A 258 -19.12 36.38 15.51
C ASP A 258 -20.08 37.57 15.30
N PRO A 259 -20.57 38.23 16.37
CA PRO A 259 -21.53 39.32 16.23
C PRO A 259 -20.93 40.53 15.48
N GLU A 260 -19.61 40.63 15.35
CA GLU A 260 -18.97 41.64 14.50
C GLU A 260 -18.98 41.27 13.01
N HIS A 261 -19.02 39.97 12.67
CA HIS A 261 -18.99 39.44 11.31
C HIS A 261 -19.96 38.26 11.10
N PRO A 262 -21.27 38.51 10.98
CA PRO A 262 -22.24 37.46 10.73
C PRO A 262 -22.11 36.89 9.30
N ALA A 263 -21.89 35.59 9.20
CA ALA A 263 -22.02 34.88 7.93
C ALA A 263 -23.51 34.75 7.56
N GLY A 264 -23.89 35.24 6.38
CA GLY A 264 -25.26 35.12 5.87
C GLY A 264 -25.64 33.68 5.52
N PRO A 265 -26.95 33.36 5.46
CA PRO A 265 -27.40 31.99 5.17
C PRO A 265 -26.93 31.55 3.78
N ALA A 266 -26.36 30.35 3.70
CA ALA A 266 -26.09 29.68 2.43
C ALA A 266 -27.43 29.46 1.70
N ALA A 267 -27.53 29.96 0.47
CA ALA A 267 -28.69 29.75 -0.37
C ALA A 267 -28.88 28.25 -0.66
N GLU A 268 -30.12 27.77 -0.59
CA GLU A 268 -30.52 26.47 -1.11
C GLU A 268 -30.33 26.46 -2.64
N GLU A 269 -29.35 25.70 -3.13
CA GLU A 269 -29.39 25.10 -4.47
C GLU A 269 -30.27 23.85 -4.32
N GLY A 270 -31.50 23.78 -4.84
CA GLY A 270 -31.85 23.84 -6.25
C GLY A 270 -32.32 22.44 -6.67
N GLU A 271 -33.64 22.27 -6.78
CA GLU A 271 -34.37 21.09 -7.31
C GLU A 271 -33.93 20.68 -8.73
#